data_AF-A0A7C7BN80-F1
#
_entry.id   AF-A0A7C7BN80-F1
#
_cell.length_a   1.000
_cell.length_b   1.000
_cell.length_c   1.000
_cell.angle_alpha   90.00
_cell.angle_beta   90.00
_cell.angle_gamma   90.00
#
_symmetry.space_group_name_H-M   'P 1'
#
loop_
_entity.id
_entity.type
_entity.pdbx_description
1 polymer ?
#
loop_
_entity_poly.entity_id
_entity_poly.type
_entity_poly.pdbx_seq_one_letter_code
_entity_poly.pdbx_strand_id
1 'polypeptide(L)'
;MGRPSTFTQKTADEICFKIIDGLSLRAICAVKGMPPLRTLMGWVENNESFQQQYTRARQMQADIKFDDLKDLARTATPEDIQCIKLQIDTAKWELSKTLPKKYGEKIDIDMTADVTTHQYEITTKDDPDDI
;
A
#
# COMPACT_ATOMS: atom_id res chain seq x y z
N MET A 1 8.43 -10.20 35.91
CA MET A 1 8.25 -8.85 35.32
C MET A 1 7.30 -8.99 34.13
N GLY A 2 6.08 -8.48 34.26
CA GLY A 2 4.93 -8.83 33.41
C GLY A 2 5.06 -8.36 31.97
N ARG A 3 4.71 -9.25 31.04
CA ARG A 3 4.48 -8.95 29.62
C ARG A 3 3.37 -7.90 29.54
N PRO A 4 3.57 -6.72 28.92
CA PRO A 4 2.48 -5.78 28.69
C PRO A 4 1.57 -6.38 27.61
N SER A 5 0.65 -7.26 28.03
CA SER A 5 -0.41 -7.81 27.18
C SER A 5 -1.63 -6.89 27.12
N THR A 6 -1.67 -5.86 27.98
CA THR A 6 -2.78 -4.93 28.08
C THR A 6 -2.59 -3.77 27.12
N PHE A 7 -3.60 -3.55 26.28
CA PHE A 7 -3.67 -2.40 25.40
C PHE A 7 -3.75 -1.12 26.23
N THR A 8 -2.95 -0.11 25.88
CA THR A 8 -3.12 1.26 26.39
C THR A 8 -2.98 2.24 25.24
N GLN A 9 -3.73 3.34 25.28
CA GLN A 9 -3.67 4.37 24.24
C GLN A 9 -2.25 4.95 24.11
N LYS A 10 -1.55 5.16 25.23
CA LYS A 10 -0.16 5.62 25.23
C LYS A 10 0.78 4.69 24.45
N THR A 11 0.64 3.37 24.61
CA THR A 11 1.46 2.40 23.86
C THR A 11 1.10 2.40 22.37
N ALA A 12 -0.19 2.53 22.05
CA ALA A 12 -0.65 2.67 20.67
C ALA A 12 -0.06 3.91 19.99
N ASP A 13 -0.10 5.06 20.66
CA ASP A 13 0.50 6.32 20.18
C ASP A 13 2.00 6.13 19.92
N GLU A 14 2.73 5.53 20.87
CA GLU A 14 4.16 5.31 20.74
C GLU A 14 4.51 4.38 19.57
N ILE A 15 3.72 3.33 19.35
CA ILE A 15 3.87 2.45 18.18
C ILE A 15 3.66 3.25 16.88
N CYS A 16 2.61 4.06 16.81
CA CYS A 16 2.31 4.88 15.64
C CYS A 16 3.44 5.88 15.35
N PHE A 17 3.97 6.57 16.36
CA PHE A 17 5.11 7.47 16.18
C PHE A 17 6.34 6.74 15.63
N LYS A 18 6.68 5.57 16.18
CA LYS A 18 7.81 4.78 15.68
C LYS A 18 7.60 4.29 14.24
N ILE A 19 6.37 3.96 13.85
CA ILE A 19 6.04 3.61 12.46
C ILE A 19 6.29 4.82 11.56
N ILE A 20 5.82 6.00 11.95
CA ILE A 20 6.02 7.25 11.20
C ILE A 20 7.52 7.53 11.01
N ASP A 21 8.34 7.31 12.05
CA ASP A 21 9.81 7.43 12.02
C ASP A 21 10.52 6.36 11.16
N GLY A 22 9.77 5.48 10.48
CA GLY A 22 10.34 4.48 9.57
C GLY A 22 10.75 3.16 10.22
N LEU A 23 10.51 2.96 11.52
CA LEU A 23 10.84 1.68 12.18
C LEU A 23 9.92 0.55 11.70
N SER A 24 10.54 -0.63 11.47
CA SER A 24 9.77 -1.85 11.19
C SER A 24 9.03 -2.34 12.43
N LEU A 25 7.91 -3.05 12.25
CA LEU A 25 7.18 -3.65 13.38
C LEU A 25 8.06 -4.58 14.21
N ARG A 26 9.02 -5.28 13.58
CA ARG A 26 9.97 -6.15 14.29
C ARG A 26 10.90 -5.34 15.18
N ALA A 27 11.44 -4.24 14.67
CA ALA A 27 12.28 -3.33 15.45
C ALA A 27 11.50 -2.72 16.62
N ILE A 28 10.26 -2.28 16.39
CA ILE A 28 9.37 -1.75 17.43
C ILE A 28 9.14 -2.80 18.51
N CYS A 29 8.73 -4.02 18.14
CA CYS A 29 8.43 -5.09 19.10
C CYS A 29 9.67 -5.59 19.87
N ALA A 30 10.89 -5.28 19.41
CA ALA A 30 12.12 -5.62 20.11
C ALA A 30 12.45 -4.64 21.26
N VAL A 31 11.84 -3.45 21.28
CA VAL A 31 12.05 -2.46 22.34
C VAL A 31 11.44 -2.94 23.66
N LYS A 32 12.19 -2.80 24.76
CA LYS A 32 11.72 -3.14 26.11
C LYS A 32 10.43 -2.36 26.43
N GLY A 33 9.37 -3.07 26.78
CA GLY A 33 8.07 -2.48 27.09
C GLY A 33 7.07 -2.47 25.93
N MET A 34 7.50 -2.85 24.71
CA MET A 34 6.60 -3.01 23.57
C MET A 34 5.90 -4.37 23.57
N PRO A 35 4.67 -4.45 23.03
CA PRO A 35 3.98 -5.72 22.85
C PRO A 35 4.73 -6.60 21.82
N PRO A 36 4.64 -7.93 21.93
CA PRO A 36 5.10 -8.81 20.86
C PRO A 36 4.23 -8.62 19.60
N LEU A 37 4.78 -8.94 18.43
CA LEU A 37 4.11 -8.72 17.14
C LEU A 37 2.70 -9.28 17.07
N ARG A 38 2.47 -10.50 17.59
CA ARG A 38 1.13 -11.12 17.63
C ARG A 38 0.12 -10.27 18.41
N THR A 39 0.53 -9.72 19.54
CA THR A 39 -0.34 -8.88 20.38
C THR A 39 -0.63 -7.55 19.70
N LEU A 40 0.39 -6.91 19.10
CA LEU A 40 0.21 -5.69 18.32
C LEU A 40 -0.78 -5.90 17.17
N MET A 41 -0.60 -6.94 16.37
CA MET A 41 -1.49 -7.25 15.24
C MET A 41 -2.92 -7.56 15.73
N GLY A 42 -3.05 -8.28 16.85
CA GLY A 42 -4.34 -8.50 17.48
C GLY A 42 -5.02 -7.21 17.93
N TRP A 43 -4.28 -6.23 18.45
CA TRP A 43 -4.85 -4.91 18.77
C TRP A 43 -5.31 -4.15 17.53
N VAL A 44 -4.53 -4.19 16.44
CA VAL A 44 -4.91 -3.53 15.17
C VAL A 44 -6.19 -4.15 14.59
N GLU A 45 -6.37 -5.46 14.73
CA GLU A 45 -7.56 -6.16 14.22
C GLU A 45 -8.81 -5.95 15.09
N ASN A 46 -8.66 -5.91 16.42
CA ASN A 46 -9.78 -5.94 17.36
C ASN A 46 -10.12 -4.57 17.98
N ASN A 47 -9.41 -3.49 17.62
CA ASN A 47 -9.68 -2.14 18.10
C ASN A 47 -9.73 -1.17 16.91
N GLU A 48 -10.95 -0.78 16.52
CA GLU A 48 -11.20 0.08 15.36
C GLU A 48 -10.48 1.44 15.46
N SER A 49 -10.49 2.06 16.66
CA SER A 49 -9.80 3.34 16.87
C SER A 49 -8.29 3.20 16.65
N PHE A 50 -7.69 2.12 17.16
CA PHE A 50 -6.27 1.87 16.93
C PHE A 50 -5.98 1.48 15.48
N GLN A 51 -6.86 0.73 14.82
CA GLN A 51 -6.75 0.39 13.41
C GLN A 51 -6.67 1.65 12.53
N GLN A 52 -7.54 2.63 12.80
CA GLN A 52 -7.56 3.91 12.07
C GLN A 52 -6.27 4.70 12.31
N GLN A 53 -5.81 4.78 13.57
CA GLN A 53 -4.55 5.44 13.93
C GLN A 53 -3.35 4.77 13.27
N TYR A 54 -3.27 3.44 13.32
CA TYR A 54 -2.24 2.63 12.69
C TYR A 54 -2.23 2.82 11.17
N THR A 55 -3.40 2.82 10.54
CA THR A 55 -3.52 3.08 9.10
C THR A 55 -3.00 4.46 8.75
N ARG A 56 -3.37 5.50 9.50
CA ARG A 56 -2.87 6.86 9.30
C ARG A 56 -1.35 6.95 9.51
N ALA A 57 -0.81 6.26 10.51
CA ALA A 57 0.63 6.17 10.74
C ALA A 57 1.37 5.56 9.54
N ARG A 58 0.81 4.51 8.92
CA ARG A 58 1.36 3.93 7.67
C ARG A 58 1.31 4.87 6.48
N GLN A 59 0.25 5.67 6.36
CA GLN A 59 0.15 6.68 5.31
C GLN A 59 1.19 7.79 5.50
N MET A 60 1.35 8.30 6.73
CA MET A 60 2.36 9.31 7.06
C MET A 60 3.80 8.76 6.88
N GLN A 61 4.05 7.51 7.27
CA GLN A 61 5.31 6.82 7.01
C GLN A 61 5.64 6.78 5.51
N ALA A 62 4.64 6.49 4.66
CA ALA A 62 4.82 6.47 3.21
C ALA A 62 5.16 7.86 2.66
N ASP A 63 4.51 8.90 3.16
CA ASP A 63 4.78 10.28 2.75
C ASP A 63 6.21 10.72 3.13
N ILE A 64 6.65 10.45 4.36
CA ILE A 64 8.02 10.75 4.81
C ILE A 64 9.04 9.96 3.98
N LYS A 65 8.80 8.65 3.81
CA LYS A 65 9.69 7.79 3.02
C LYS A 65 9.84 8.30 1.60
N PHE A 66 8.78 8.83 0.99
CA PHE A 66 8.84 9.43 -0.34
C PHE A 66 9.74 10.66 -0.38
N ASP A 67 9.61 11.57 0.59
CA ASP A 67 10.44 12.77 0.68
C ASP A 67 11.93 12.41 0.87
N ASP A 68 12.22 11.40 1.70
CA ASP A 68 13.59 10.92 1.95
C ASP A 68 14.28 10.33 0.71
N LEU A 69 13.54 9.82 -0.29
CA LEU A 69 14.14 9.25 -1.50
C LEU A 69 14.98 10.27 -2.27
N LYS A 70 14.58 11.54 -2.24
CA LYS A 70 15.31 12.60 -2.92
C LYS A 70 16.67 12.83 -2.27
N ASP A 71 16.72 12.81 -0.94
CA ASP A 71 17.95 13.03 -0.20
C ASP A 71 18.86 11.79 -0.28
N LEU A 72 18.29 10.59 -0.25
CA LEU A 72 19.02 9.35 -0.51
C LEU A 72 19.66 9.33 -1.91
N ALA A 73 18.96 9.81 -2.94
CA ALA A 73 19.52 9.89 -4.28
C ALA A 73 20.68 10.90 -4.38
N ARG A 74 20.66 11.98 -3.58
CA ARG A 74 21.70 13.01 -3.57
C ARG A 74 23.01 12.57 -2.90
N THR A 75 22.95 11.58 -2.02
CA THR A 75 24.15 11.05 -1.35
C THR A 75 24.88 9.99 -2.18
N ALA A 76 24.37 9.63 -3.36
CA ALA A 76 24.92 8.56 -4.17
C ALA A 76 26.34 8.84 -4.66
N THR A 77 27.25 7.91 -4.36
CA THR A 77 28.61 7.83 -4.89
C THR A 77 28.69 6.70 -5.94
N PRO A 78 29.75 6.64 -6.77
CA PRO A 78 29.96 5.53 -7.69
C PRO A 78 30.01 4.15 -7.01
N GLU A 79 30.49 4.08 -5.77
CA GLU A 79 30.60 2.84 -4.99
C GLU A 79 29.24 2.35 -4.49
N ASP A 80 28.37 3.25 -4.06
CA ASP A 80 27.10 2.90 -3.40
C ASP A 80 25.88 2.99 -4.33
N ILE A 81 26.05 3.46 -5.57
CA ILE A 81 24.94 3.71 -6.51
C ILE A 81 24.02 2.50 -6.71
N GLN A 82 24.57 1.28 -6.74
CA GLN A 82 23.75 0.07 -6.91
C GLN A 82 22.92 -0.24 -5.67
N CYS A 83 23.49 -0.05 -4.47
CA CYS A 83 22.77 -0.22 -3.21
C CYS A 83 21.64 0.81 -3.09
N ILE A 84 21.94 2.08 -3.38
CA ILE A 84 20.95 3.16 -3.35
C ILE A 84 19.83 2.94 -4.38
N LYS A 85 20.16 2.49 -5.59
CA LYS A 85 19.14 2.10 -6.59
C LYS A 85 18.20 1.03 -6.06
N LEU A 86 18.73 -0.04 -5.47
CA LEU A 86 17.91 -1.10 -4.88
C LEU A 86 17.01 -0.58 -3.76
N GLN A 87 17.52 0.32 -2.91
CA GLN A 87 16.73 0.95 -1.85
C GLN A 87 15.59 1.81 -2.42
N ILE A 88 15.87 2.64 -3.44
CA ILE A 88 14.88 3.48 -4.10
C ILE A 88 13.81 2.63 -4.80
N ASP A 89 14.20 1.57 -5.50
CA ASP A 89 13.26 0.72 -6.24
C ASP A 89 12.36 -0.07 -5.28
N THR A 90 12.93 -0.60 -4.19
CA THR A 90 12.16 -1.24 -3.11
C THR A 90 11.17 -0.26 -2.51
N ALA A 91 11.61 0.98 -2.25
CA ALA A 91 10.74 2.01 -1.71
C ALA A 91 9.60 2.40 -2.66
N LYS A 92 9.88 2.60 -3.96
CA LYS A 92 8.85 2.88 -4.97
C LYS A 92 7.80 1.78 -5.04
N TRP A 93 8.25 0.51 -5.03
CA TRP A 93 7.33 -0.62 -5.02
C TRP A 93 6.44 -0.61 -3.78
N GLU A 94 7.01 -0.44 -2.59
CA GLU A 94 6.25 -0.36 -1.34
C GLU A 94 5.24 0.80 -1.32
N LEU A 95 5.67 1.99 -1.76
CA LEU A 95 4.82 3.17 -1.87
C LEU A 95 3.64 2.95 -2.82
N SER A 96 3.88 2.30 -3.97
CA SER A 96 2.84 1.95 -4.95
C SER A 96 1.76 1.04 -4.35
N LYS A 97 2.12 0.18 -3.38
CA LYS A 97 1.18 -0.74 -2.72
C LYS A 97 0.51 -0.12 -1.49
N THR A 98 1.20 0.76 -0.78
CA THR A 98 0.70 1.38 0.45
C THR A 98 -0.29 2.51 0.15
N LEU A 99 0.02 3.35 -0.83
CA LEU A 99 -0.80 4.48 -1.25
C LEU A 99 -1.00 4.48 -2.78
N PRO A 100 -1.69 3.47 -3.34
CA PRO A 100 -1.82 3.29 -4.80
C PRO A 100 -2.47 4.48 -5.49
N LYS A 101 -3.38 5.20 -4.82
CA LYS A 101 -4.01 6.40 -5.38
C LYS A 101 -3.03 7.58 -5.57
N LYS A 102 -1.99 7.66 -4.73
CA LYS A 102 -1.02 8.77 -4.71
C LYS A 102 0.27 8.42 -5.46
N TYR A 103 0.77 7.19 -5.26
CA TYR A 103 2.07 6.74 -5.75
C TYR A 103 1.99 5.56 -6.73
N GLY A 104 0.80 5.10 -7.09
CA GLY A 104 0.63 4.10 -8.15
C GLY A 104 0.90 4.69 -9.52
N GLU A 105 1.50 3.89 -10.41
CA GLU A 105 1.65 4.24 -11.81
C GLU A 105 0.27 4.29 -12.47
N LYS A 106 -0.05 5.43 -13.10
CA LYS A 106 -1.26 5.56 -13.92
C LYS A 106 -0.94 5.04 -15.30
N ILE A 107 -1.74 4.09 -15.76
CA ILE A 107 -1.71 3.60 -17.13
C ILE A 107 -2.90 4.24 -17.83
N ASP A 108 -2.63 5.18 -18.73
CA ASP A 108 -3.66 5.70 -19.62
C ASP A 108 -3.85 4.70 -20.77
N ILE A 109 -5.00 4.03 -20.79
CA ILE A 109 -5.38 3.10 -21.85
C ILE A 109 -6.28 3.84 -22.81
N ASP A 110 -5.74 4.19 -23.98
CA ASP A 110 -6.52 4.76 -25.08
C ASP A 110 -7.21 3.61 -25.84
N MET A 111 -8.52 3.47 -25.66
CA MET A 111 -9.31 2.42 -26.31
C MET A 111 -10.00 2.98 -27.56
N THR A 112 -9.40 2.79 -28.73
CA THR A 112 -10.07 2.94 -30.02
C THR A 112 -10.82 1.65 -30.36
N ALA A 113 -12.14 1.66 -30.19
CA ALA A 113 -13.00 0.56 -30.61
C ALA A 113 -13.45 0.75 -32.06
N ASP A 114 -12.96 -0.08 -32.98
CA ASP A 114 -13.55 -0.22 -34.32
C ASP A 114 -14.84 -1.04 -34.21
N VAL A 115 -15.97 -0.35 -34.24
CA VAL A 115 -17.30 -0.99 -34.22
C VAL A 115 -17.60 -1.51 -35.62
N THR A 116 -17.41 -2.82 -35.83
CA THR A 116 -17.88 -3.49 -37.06
C THR A 116 -19.33 -3.92 -36.88
N THR A 117 -20.25 -3.07 -37.36
CA THR A 117 -21.69 -3.37 -37.40
C THR A 117 -21.97 -4.48 -38.42
N HIS A 118 -22.34 -5.67 -37.95
CA HIS A 118 -22.84 -6.73 -38.81
C HIS A 118 -24.37 -6.58 -38.94
N GLN A 119 -24.83 -6.19 -40.13
CA GLN A 119 -26.26 -6.25 -40.44
C GLN A 119 -26.64 -7.69 -40.77
N TYR A 120 -27.57 -8.25 -40.00
CA TYR A 120 -28.19 -9.53 -40.31
C TYR A 120 -29.47 -9.27 -41.09
N GLU A 121 -29.52 -9.72 -42.34
CA GLU A 121 -30.76 -9.74 -43.12
C GLU A 121 -31.64 -10.90 -42.64
N ILE A 122 -32.78 -10.57 -42.04
CA ILE A 122 -33.82 -11.55 -41.72
C ILE A 122 -34.57 -11.83 -43.03
N THR A 123 -34.28 -12.96 -43.67
CA THR A 123 -35.09 -13.45 -44.79
C THR A 123 -36.29 -14.20 -44.24
N THR A 124 -37.47 -13.58 -44.31
CA THR A 124 -38.73 -14.29 -44.11
C THR A 124 -38.94 -15.20 -45.32
N LYS A 125 -38.94 -16.50 -45.07
CA LYS A 125 -39.31 -17.50 -46.07
C LYS A 125 -40.82 -17.40 -46.26
N ASP A 126 -41.26 -16.81 -47.36
CA ASP A 126 -42.67 -16.91 -47.79
C ASP A 126 -42.95 -18.38 -48.09
N ASP A 127 -43.71 -19.06 -47.23
CA ASP A 127 -44.30 -20.37 -47.50
C ASP A 127 -45.56 -20.16 -48.36
N PRO A 128 -45.59 -20.61 -49.62
CA PRO A 128 -46.78 -20.52 -50.46
C PRO A 128 -47.54 -21.84 -50.40
N ASP A 129 -48.33 -22.08 -49.35
CA ASP A 129 -49.36 -23.14 -49.31
C ASP A 129 -50.36 -22.90 -48.16
N ASP A 130 -51.07 -21.77 -48.23
CA ASP A 130 -52.32 -21.60 -47.49
C ASP A 130 -53.34 -20.87 -48.40
N ILE A 131 -54.08 -21.67 -49.18
CA ILE A 131 -55.51 -21.60 -49.56
C ILE A 131 -55.79 -22.62 -50.66
#